data_AF-A0A6N7IKF9-F1
#
_entry.id   AF-A0A6N7IKF9-F1
#
_cell.length_a   1.000
_cell.length_b   1.000
_cell.length_c   1.000
_cell.angle_alpha   90.00
_cell.angle_beta   90.00
_cell.angle_gamma   90.00
#
_symmetry.space_group_name_H-M   'P 1'
#
loop_
_entity.id
_entity.type
_entity.pdbx_description
1 polymer ?
#
loop_
_entity_poly.entity_id
_entity_poly.type
_entity_poly.pdbx_seq_one_letter_code
_entity_poly.pdbx_strand_id
1 'polypeptide(L)' 'MDNCQHCGWPLEQPYEIVSRHLTSEGILVYTRCACGTLQARLLGWRHPGRVISPCQAGPER' A
#
# COMPACT_ATOMS: atom_id res chain seq x y z
N MET A 1 8.40 2.13 -12.15
CA MET A 1 7.13 1.56 -11.70
C MET A 1 7.45 0.44 -10.73
N ASP A 2 7.01 0.57 -9.48
CA ASP A 2 7.20 -0.47 -8.48
C ASP A 2 6.03 -1.45 -8.54
N ASN A 3 6.34 -2.74 -8.64
CA ASN A 3 5.35 -3.81 -8.72
C ASN A 3 5.45 -4.71 -7.48
N CYS A 4 4.32 -5.29 -7.10
CA CYS A 4 4.24 -6.31 -6.06
C CYS A 4 5.16 -7.48 -6.41
N GLN A 5 6.11 -7.80 -5.54
CA GLN A 5 7.06 -8.90 -5.76
C GLN A 5 6.41 -10.30 -5.69
N HIS A 6 5.15 -10.38 -5.22
CA HIS A 6 4.43 -11.64 -5.10
C HIS A 6 3.48 -11.94 -6.28
N CYS A 7 2.88 -10.93 -6.91
CA CYS A 7 1.92 -11.13 -8.01
C CYS A 7 2.08 -10.18 -9.19
N GLY A 8 3.07 -9.29 -9.18
CA GLY A 8 3.33 -8.33 -10.27
C GLY A 8 2.38 -7.14 -10.31
N TRP A 9 1.34 -7.08 -9.47
CA TRP A 9 0.38 -5.96 -9.49
C TRP A 9 1.07 -4.62 -9.18
N PRO A 10 0.79 -3.53 -9.93
CA PRO A 10 1.42 -2.23 -9.70
C PRO A 10 1.15 -1.71 -8.30
N LEU A 11 2.19 -1.33 -7.55
CA LEU A 11 2.02 -0.81 -6.20
C LEU A 11 1.25 0.50 -6.20
N GLU A 12 1.36 1.31 -7.25
CA GLU A 12 0.67 2.60 -7.37
C GLU A 12 -0.86 2.45 -7.54
N GLN A 13 -1.33 1.28 -7.99
CA GLN A 13 -2.75 1.01 -8.25
C GLN A 13 -3.35 0.17 -7.11
N PRO A 14 -4.18 0.74 -6.22
CA PRO A 14 -4.84 -0.05 -5.19
C PRO A 14 -5.86 -1.00 -5.84
N TYR A 15 -5.79 -2.29 -5.50
CA TYR A 15 -6.76 -3.27 -5.99
C TYR A 15 -8.08 -3.15 -5.23
N GLU A 16 -8.03 -3.15 -3.90
CA GLU A 16 -9.19 -2.86 -3.03
C GLU A 16 -8.78 -1.93 -1.89
N ILE A 17 -9.61 -0.94 -1.57
CA ILE A 17 -9.45 -0.10 -0.38
C ILE A 17 -10.29 -0.71 0.73
N VAL A 18 -9.63 -1.16 1.81
CA VAL A 18 -10.29 -1.80 2.95
C VAL A 18 -10.68 -0.79 4.04
N SER A 19 -9.85 0.23 4.28
CA SER A 19 -10.20 1.29 5.23
C SER A 19 -9.44 2.59 4.98
N ARG A 20 -9.98 3.68 5.51
CA ARG A 20 -9.40 5.03 5.48
C ARG A 20 -9.48 5.64 6.86
N HIS A 21 -8.36 6.15 7.36
CA HIS A 21 -8.26 6.76 8.68
C HIS A 21 -7.60 8.12 8.57
N LEU A 22 -8.24 9.15 9.13
CA LEU A 22 -7.61 10.46 9.28
C LEU A 22 -6.60 10.39 10.43
N THR A 23 -5.41 10.95 10.19
CA THR A 23 -4.32 11.05 11.16
C THR A 23 -3.76 12.47 11.15
N SER A 24 -2.97 12.84 12.16
CA SER A 24 -2.32 14.15 12.20
C SER A 24 -1.39 14.42 11.01
N GLU A 25 -0.84 13.37 10.38
CA GLU A 25 0.08 13.49 9.24
C GLU A 25 -0.61 13.48 7.88
N GLY A 26 -1.88 13.07 7.81
CA GLY A 26 -2.60 12.85 6.56
C GLY A 26 -3.67 11.77 6.66
N ILE A 27 -4.02 11.18 5.52
CA ILE A 27 -4.97 10.06 5.46
C ILE A 27 -4.19 8.75 5.30
N LEU A 28 -4.31 7.87 6.28
CA LEU A 28 -3.80 6.51 6.21
C LEU A 28 -4.83 5.62 5.51
N VAL A 29 -4.46 5.06 4.37
CA VAL A 29 -5.30 4.18 3.56
C VAL A 29 -4.72 2.78 3.63
N TYR A 30 -5.53 1.84 4.09
CA TYR A 30 -5.22 0.42 4.00
C TYR A 30 -5.82 -0.13 2.71
N THR A 31 -5.00 -0.86 1.96
CA THR A 31 -5.38 -1.44 0.67
C THR A 31 -5.00 -2.91 0.63
N ARG A 32 -5.82 -3.74 0.00
CA ARG A 32 -5.48 -5.12 -0.29
C ARG A 32 -4.92 -5.20 -1.70
N CYS A 33 -3.80 -5.90 -1.87
CA CYS A 33 -3.25 -6.23 -3.19
C CYS A 33 -4.05 -7.38 -3.82
N ALA A 34 -3.92 -7.58 -5.15
CA ALA A 34 -4.51 -8.73 -5.83
C ALA A 34 -4.05 -10.09 -5.27
N CYS A 35 -2.86 -10.17 -4.65
CA CYS A 35 -2.40 -11.37 -3.94
C CYS A 35 -3.02 -11.57 -2.55
N GLY A 36 -3.83 -10.64 -2.06
CA GLY A 36 -4.43 -10.67 -0.73
C GLY A 36 -3.62 -9.99 0.37
N THR A 37 -2.37 -9.60 0.11
CA THR A 37 -1.52 -8.91 1.11
C THR A 37 -2.05 -7.52 1.43
N LEU A 38 -2.06 -7.19 2.72
CA LEU A 38 -2.44 -5.87 3.21
C LEU A 38 -1.28 -4.88 3.03
N GLN A 39 -1.58 -3.71 2.47
CA GLN A 39 -0.64 -2.62 2.26
C GLN A 39 -1.15 -1.36 2.98
N ALA A 40 -0.22 -0.54 3.47
CA ALA A 40 -0.52 0.74 4.10
C ALA A 40 0.08 1.89 3.29
N ARG A 41 -0.73 2.91 3.03
CA ARG A 41 -0.37 4.09 2.25
C ARG A 41 -0.72 5.35 3.04
N LEU A 42 0.21 6.27 3.16
CA LEU A 42 -0.05 7.58 3.76
C LEU A 42 -0.15 8.62 2.65
N LEU A 43 -1.34 9.20 2.55
CA LEU A 43 -1.58 10.41 1.79
C LEU A 43 -1.25 11.58 2.71
N GLY A 44 0.06 11.83 2.87
CA GLY A 44 0.57 12.87 3.75
C GLY A 44 0.44 14.25 3.12
N TRP A 45 0.35 15.28 3.94
CA TRP A 45 0.28 16.67 3.45
C TRP A 45 1.54 17.12 2.70
N ARG A 46 2.71 16.57 3.11
CA ARG A 46 4.00 16.85 2.48
C ARG A 46 4.35 15.90 1.34
N HIS A 47 3.79 14.69 1.34
CA HIS A 47 4.11 13.62 0.39
C HIS A 47 2.84 12.84 0.03
N PRO A 48 2.08 13.29 -0.98
CA PRO A 48 0.87 12.59 -1.40
C PRO A 48 1.25 11.22 -1.99
N GLY A 49 0.59 10.16 -1.54
CA GLY A 49 0.69 8.84 -2.17
C GLY A 49 1.84 7.95 -1.72
N ARG A 50 2.55 8.26 -0.62
CA ARG A 50 3.64 7.41 -0.14
C ARG A 50 3.14 6.05 0.35
N VAL A 51 3.62 4.97 -0.27
CA VAL A 51 3.43 3.61 0.25
C VAL A 51 4.39 3.40 1.42
N ILE A 52 3.88 3.05 2.59
CA ILE A 52 4.70 2.83 3.80
C ILE A 52 4.93 1.33 4.03
N SER A 53 3.96 0.50 3.65
CA SER A 53 4.05 -0.95 3.76
C SER A 53 3.68 -1.58 2.42
N PRO A 54 4.65 -1.74 1.50
CA PRO A 54 4.43 -2.42 0.23
C PRO A 54 4.26 -3.93 0.46
N CYS A 55 3.63 -4.60 -0.52
CA CYS A 55 3.61 -6.05 -0.54
C CYS A 55 5.01 -6.56 -0.88
N GLN A 56 5.76 -6.88 0.17
CA GLN A 56 7.09 -7.47 0.07
C GLN A 56 6.94 -8.99 -0.05
N ALA A 57 7.80 -9.62 -0.83
CA ALA A 57 8.04 -11.04 -0.65
C ALA A 57 8.58 -11.20 0.77
N GLY A 58 8.00 -12.11 1.57
CA GLY A 58 8.61 -12.50 2.84
C GLY A 58 10.02 -13.02 2.59
N PRO A 59 10.89 -13.10 3.62
CA PRO A 59 12.16 -13.79 3.46
C PRO A 59 11.86 -15.18 2.91
N GLU A 60 12.49 -15.52 1.79
CA GLU A 60 12.47 -16.88 1.26
C GLU A 60 12.81 -17.85 2.41
N ARG A 61 11.99 -18.89 2.54
CA ARG A 61 11.93 -19.79 3.71
C ARG A 61 13.28 -20.34 4.15
#